data_AF-A0A6I9WZA9-F1
#
_entry.id   AF-A0A6I9WZA9-F1
#
_cell.length_a   1.000
_cell.length_b   1.000
_cell.length_c   1.000
_cell.angle_alpha   90.00
_cell.angle_beta   90.00
_cell.angle_gamma   90.00
#
_symmetry.space_group_name_H-M   'P 1'
#
loop_
_entity.id
_entity.type
_entity.pdbx_description
1 polymer ?
#
loop_
_entity_poly.entity_id
_entity_poly.type
_entity_poly.pdbx_seq_one_letter_code
_entity_poly.pdbx_strand_id
1 'polypeptide(L)'
;MAKAGPPRGKMWGRRNATSFPGNLHLIMVLRPTGFFQRTFTDIGFRFSQEDFLLKLPVVMLSSVSELLTYIDEKQLTPEFGGTLEYCHSEWVIFRTAIESFALMVKETAQLLQSFGMELAETQLPDETYSIEHILALRTSKYYQLKEDITAVTKEGKMLLCSLEEPEIEGLEQDQQQERSSDWETVHR
;
A
#
# COMPACT_ATOMS: atom_id res chain seq x y z
N MET A 1 -2.28 -61.87 14.10
CA MET A 1 -2.07 -61.22 12.80
C MET A 1 -2.93 -59.97 12.75
N ALA A 2 -2.36 -58.80 13.03
CA ALA A 2 -3.05 -57.51 12.96
C ALA A 2 -2.45 -56.70 11.80
N LYS A 3 -3.29 -56.34 10.81
CA LYS A 3 -2.91 -55.50 9.67
C LYS A 3 -2.74 -54.06 10.15
N ALA A 4 -1.53 -53.52 10.03
CA ALA A 4 -1.24 -52.11 10.25
C ALA A 4 -1.92 -51.25 9.17
N GLY A 5 -2.62 -50.18 9.59
CA GLY A 5 -3.24 -49.20 8.70
C GLY A 5 -2.20 -48.30 7.99
N PRO A 6 -2.60 -47.60 6.91
CA PRO A 6 -1.67 -46.84 6.08
C PRO A 6 -1.17 -45.57 6.79
N PRO A 7 0.05 -45.09 6.48
CA PRO A 7 0.62 -43.92 7.13
C PRO A 7 -0.17 -42.66 6.74
N ARG A 8 -0.63 -41.93 7.76
CA ARG A 8 -1.31 -40.64 7.60
C ARG A 8 -0.40 -39.67 6.86
N GLY A 9 -0.87 -39.24 5.69
CA GLY A 9 -0.18 -38.29 4.83
C GLY A 9 0.17 -37.02 5.60
N LYS A 10 1.43 -36.60 5.48
CA LYS A 10 1.89 -35.29 5.90
C LYS A 10 1.16 -34.26 5.03
N MET A 11 0.17 -33.59 5.60
CA MET A 11 -0.41 -32.39 4.99
C MET A 11 0.70 -31.33 4.96
N TRP A 12 1.36 -31.20 3.82
CA TRP A 12 2.11 -29.98 3.54
C TRP A 12 1.09 -28.84 3.62
N GLY A 13 1.28 -27.94 4.58
CA GLY A 13 0.52 -26.71 4.65
C GLY A 13 0.66 -26.01 3.29
N ARG A 14 -0.46 -25.91 2.57
CA ARG A 14 -0.55 -25.00 1.44
C ARG A 14 -0.33 -23.61 2.04
N ARG A 15 0.82 -23.01 1.77
CA ARG A 15 1.01 -21.58 1.96
C ARG A 15 0.08 -20.92 0.95
N ASN A 16 -0.94 -20.21 1.46
CA ASN A 16 -1.84 -19.43 0.64
C ASN A 16 -0.99 -18.37 -0.08
N ALA A 17 -0.84 -18.51 -1.40
CA ALA A 17 -0.09 -17.61 -2.26
C ALA A 17 -0.87 -16.32 -2.57
N THR A 18 -1.56 -15.77 -1.57
CA THR A 18 -2.12 -14.40 -1.64
C THR A 18 -1.14 -13.39 -1.05
N SER A 19 0.16 -13.65 -1.24
CA SER A 19 1.23 -12.80 -0.75
C SER A 19 1.53 -11.76 -1.82
N PHE A 20 1.37 -10.49 -1.45
CA PHE A 20 1.60 -9.26 -2.21
C PHE A 20 0.38 -8.74 -3.00
N PRO A 21 -0.38 -7.81 -2.40
CA PRO A 21 -1.40 -7.03 -3.10
C PRO A 21 -0.69 -5.94 -3.92
N GLY A 22 -0.15 -6.31 -5.08
CA GLY A 22 0.49 -5.34 -5.98
C GLY A 22 1.37 -5.98 -7.05
N ASN A 23 1.63 -5.23 -8.12
CA ASN A 23 2.64 -5.59 -9.11
C ASN A 23 4.02 -5.39 -8.47
N LEU A 24 4.71 -6.48 -8.17
CA LEU A 24 6.09 -6.45 -7.72
C LEU A 24 6.95 -6.12 -8.95
N HIS A 25 7.78 -5.07 -8.91
CA HIS A 25 8.52 -4.60 -10.10
C HIS A 25 10.02 -4.89 -10.03
N LEU A 26 10.61 -4.88 -8.84
CA LEU A 26 12.04 -5.01 -8.62
C LEU A 26 12.30 -5.56 -7.22
N ILE A 27 13.26 -6.48 -7.10
CA ILE A 27 13.77 -6.96 -5.82
C ILE A 27 15.22 -6.50 -5.68
N MET A 28 15.50 -5.68 -4.68
CA MET A 28 16.86 -5.27 -4.32
C MET A 28 17.31 -6.03 -3.08
N VAL A 29 18.44 -6.73 -3.17
CA VAL A 29 18.99 -7.54 -2.07
C VAL A 29 20.34 -6.99 -1.67
N LEU A 30 20.44 -6.42 -0.47
CA LEU A 30 21.72 -5.98 0.09
C LEU A 30 22.51 -7.20 0.59
N ARG A 31 23.69 -7.43 0.01
CA ARG A 31 24.55 -8.55 0.40
C ARG A 31 25.03 -8.37 1.84
N PRO A 32 24.94 -9.41 2.69
CA PRO A 32 25.54 -9.34 4.02
C PRO A 32 27.05 -9.10 3.91
N THR A 33 27.56 -8.19 4.73
CA THR A 33 28.96 -7.75 4.73
C THR A 33 29.92 -8.77 5.36
N GLY A 34 29.40 -9.79 6.06
CA GLY A 34 30.17 -10.84 6.71
C GLY A 34 30.80 -11.86 5.73
N PHE A 35 32.11 -12.10 5.87
CA PHE A 35 32.91 -12.94 4.97
C PHE A 35 32.40 -14.39 4.81
N PHE A 36 31.74 -14.96 5.83
CA PHE A 36 31.19 -16.33 5.79
C PHE A 36 29.73 -16.41 5.26
N GLN A 37 29.03 -15.30 5.09
CA GLN A 37 27.64 -15.26 4.59
C GLN A 37 27.54 -14.98 3.08
N ARG A 38 28.62 -14.51 2.45
CA ARG A 38 28.68 -14.20 1.00
C ARG A 38 28.39 -15.42 0.11
N THR A 39 28.93 -16.59 0.43
CA THR A 39 28.76 -17.78 -0.43
C THR A 39 27.39 -18.44 -0.29
N PHE A 40 26.73 -18.33 0.87
CA PHE A 40 25.42 -18.96 1.11
C PHE A 40 24.25 -18.15 0.52
N THR A 41 24.36 -16.83 0.48
CA THR A 41 23.33 -15.95 -0.09
C THR A 41 23.22 -16.06 -1.61
N ASP A 42 24.36 -16.19 -2.31
CA ASP A 42 24.38 -16.40 -3.77
C ASP A 42 23.81 -17.79 -4.18
N ILE A 43 23.93 -18.82 -3.34
CA ILE A 43 23.41 -20.17 -3.62
C ILE A 43 21.92 -20.28 -3.28
N GLY A 44 21.50 -19.73 -2.13
CA GLY A 44 20.10 -19.79 -1.69
C GLY A 44 19.14 -18.98 -2.55
N PHE A 45 19.59 -17.84 -3.09
CA PHE A 45 18.75 -17.00 -3.95
C PHE A 45 18.62 -17.57 -5.37
N ARG A 46 19.68 -18.18 -5.92
CA ARG A 46 19.64 -18.88 -7.21
C ARG A 46 18.65 -20.05 -7.21
N PHE A 47 18.56 -20.79 -6.09
CA PHE A 47 17.61 -21.90 -5.95
C PHE A 47 16.16 -21.41 -5.86
N SER A 48 15.92 -20.23 -5.29
CA SER A 48 14.61 -19.60 -5.21
C SER A 48 14.16 -18.91 -6.50
N GLN A 49 15.09 -18.54 -7.39
CA GLN A 49 14.78 -17.81 -8.61
C GLN A 49 14.04 -18.69 -9.64
N GLU A 50 14.29 -20.00 -9.61
CA GLU A 50 13.60 -20.98 -10.46
C GLU A 50 12.16 -21.25 -9.97
N ASP A 51 11.93 -21.17 -8.65
CA ASP A 51 10.62 -21.33 -8.01
C ASP A 51 9.76 -20.05 -8.06
N PHE A 52 10.39 -18.87 -8.16
CA PHE A 52 9.69 -17.61 -8.41
C PHE A 52 9.42 -17.50 -9.92
N LEU A 53 8.32 -18.08 -10.38
CA LEU A 53 7.80 -18.01 -11.75
C LEU A 53 7.49 -16.58 -12.26
N LEU A 54 7.89 -15.55 -11.53
CA LEU A 54 7.77 -14.16 -11.91
C LEU A 54 9.11 -13.74 -12.53
N LYS A 55 9.09 -13.30 -13.80
CA LYS A 55 10.23 -12.71 -14.54
C LYS A 55 10.65 -11.36 -13.94
N LEU A 56 10.89 -11.31 -12.65
CA LEU A 56 11.15 -10.08 -11.92
C LEU A 56 12.65 -9.85 -11.83
N PRO A 57 13.13 -8.65 -12.18
CA PRO A 57 14.53 -8.33 -12.04
C PRO A 57 14.90 -8.38 -10.56
N VAL A 58 15.99 -9.07 -10.27
CA VAL A 58 16.60 -9.09 -8.94
C VAL A 58 17.99 -8.48 -9.07
N VAL A 59 18.24 -7.45 -8.27
CA VAL A 59 19.52 -6.76 -8.20
C VAL A 59 20.18 -7.08 -6.87
N MET A 60 21.39 -7.65 -6.94
CA MET A 60 22.21 -7.94 -5.77
C MET A 60 23.14 -6.75 -5.51
N LEU A 61 22.87 -6.00 -4.44
CA LEU A 61 23.61 -4.81 -4.06
C LEU A 61 24.79 -5.19 -3.17
N SER A 62 25.95 -4.58 -3.44
CA SER A 62 27.20 -4.79 -2.72
C SER A 62 27.37 -3.88 -1.51
N SER A 63 26.65 -2.76 -1.46
CA SER A 63 26.71 -1.77 -0.37
C SER A 63 25.46 -0.90 -0.30
N VAL A 64 25.30 -0.18 0.81
CA VAL A 64 24.25 0.84 0.97
C VAL A 64 24.45 2.00 -0.01
N SER A 65 25.69 2.36 -0.35
CA SER A 65 25.96 3.36 -1.38
C SER A 65 25.43 2.96 -2.75
N GLU A 66 25.42 1.66 -3.06
CA GLU A 66 24.80 1.14 -4.29
C GLU A 66 23.27 1.21 -4.22
N LEU A 67 22.66 0.96 -3.05
CA LEU A 67 21.21 1.12 -2.85
C LEU A 67 20.75 2.55 -3.14
N LEU A 68 21.52 3.54 -2.68
CA LEU A 68 21.24 4.97 -2.89
C LEU A 68 21.37 5.43 -4.36
N THR A 69 21.88 4.58 -5.26
CA THR A 69 21.81 4.85 -6.71
C THR A 69 20.44 4.51 -7.31
N TYR A 70 19.61 3.76 -6.60
CA TYR A 70 18.26 3.35 -7.03
C TYR A 70 17.14 4.07 -6.28
N ILE A 71 17.36 4.44 -5.02
CA ILE A 71 16.36 5.04 -4.14
C ILE A 71 16.94 6.33 -3.55
N ASP A 72 16.15 7.40 -3.57
CA ASP A 72 16.51 8.68 -2.93
C ASP A 72 16.74 8.49 -1.42
N GLU A 73 17.74 9.17 -0.86
CA GLU A 73 18.02 9.15 0.58
C GLU A 73 16.80 9.56 1.41
N LYS A 74 15.94 10.44 0.90
CA LYS A 74 14.71 10.90 1.57
C LYS A 74 13.65 9.80 1.72
N GLN A 75 13.78 8.70 0.99
CA GLN A 75 12.83 7.58 1.03
C GLN A 75 13.37 6.37 1.79
N LEU A 76 14.57 6.48 2.37
CA LEU A 76 15.22 5.40 3.13
C LEU A 76 15.40 5.82 4.57
N THR A 77 15.28 4.85 5.47
CA THR A 77 15.50 5.05 6.89
C THR A 77 17.00 5.15 7.23
N PRO A 78 17.39 5.76 8.36
CA PRO A 78 18.79 5.95 8.72
C PRO A 78 19.63 4.66 8.78
N GLU A 79 19.03 3.52 9.13
CA GLU A 79 19.70 2.22 9.11
C GLU A 79 20.15 1.76 7.70
N PHE A 80 19.60 2.38 6.65
CA PHE A 80 20.00 2.20 5.26
C PHE A 80 20.63 3.47 4.66
N GLY A 81 21.13 4.39 5.51
CA GLY A 81 21.84 5.59 5.06
C GLY A 81 20.95 6.68 4.45
N GLY A 82 19.64 6.65 4.72
CA GLY A 82 18.72 7.72 4.32
C GLY A 82 18.34 8.67 5.45
N THR A 83 17.37 9.54 5.20
CA THR A 83 16.91 10.61 6.11
C THR A 83 15.45 10.45 6.56
N LEU A 84 14.76 9.38 6.14
CA LEU A 84 13.35 9.14 6.49
C LEU A 84 13.24 8.62 7.92
N GLU A 85 12.69 9.43 8.82
CA GLU A 85 12.41 8.99 10.19
C GLU A 85 11.21 8.05 10.23
N TYR A 86 11.44 6.79 10.61
CA TYR A 86 10.37 5.79 10.70
C TYR A 86 9.62 5.87 12.02
N CYS A 87 8.33 6.17 11.95
CA CYS A 87 7.41 6.07 13.07
C CYS A 87 6.44 4.89 12.89
N HIS A 88 6.60 3.84 13.70
CA HIS A 88 5.78 2.62 13.58
C HIS A 88 4.28 2.91 13.74
N SER A 89 3.90 3.75 14.71
CA SER A 89 2.49 4.08 14.95
C SER A 89 1.88 4.84 13.78
N GLU A 90 2.59 5.80 13.20
CA GLU A 90 2.11 6.53 12.01
C GLU A 90 1.97 5.62 10.81
N TRP A 91 2.95 4.75 10.57
CA TRP A 91 2.86 3.75 9.51
C TRP A 91 1.63 2.84 9.66
N VAL A 92 1.36 2.34 10.87
CA VAL A 92 0.18 1.51 11.13
C VAL A 92 -1.12 2.29 10.89
N ILE A 93 -1.21 3.53 11.39
CA ILE A 93 -2.38 4.39 11.21
C ILE A 93 -2.63 4.62 9.73
N PHE A 94 -1.59 5.04 9.00
CA PHE A 94 -1.68 5.34 7.58
C PHE A 94 -2.09 4.11 6.75
N ARG A 95 -1.45 2.96 7.01
CA ARG A 95 -1.80 1.70 6.34
C ARG A 95 -3.25 1.31 6.61
N THR A 96 -3.70 1.43 7.85
CA THR A 96 -5.09 1.12 8.25
C THR A 96 -6.08 2.05 7.53
N ALA A 97 -5.74 3.33 7.40
CA ALA A 97 -6.57 4.30 6.72
C ALA A 97 -6.70 3.99 5.21
N ILE A 98 -5.61 3.59 4.55
CA ILE A 98 -5.64 3.10 3.16
C ILE A 98 -6.50 1.84 3.02
N GLU A 99 -6.32 0.85 3.92
CA GLU A 99 -7.09 -0.39 3.91
C GLU A 99 -8.60 -0.10 4.06
N SER A 100 -8.97 0.78 5.00
CA SER A 100 -10.35 1.22 5.21
C SER A 100 -10.91 1.92 3.96
N PHE A 101 -10.15 2.84 3.38
CA PHE A 101 -10.55 3.53 2.15
C PHE A 101 -10.76 2.58 0.98
N ALA A 102 -9.89 1.60 0.80
CA ALA A 102 -10.06 0.57 -0.23
C ALA A 102 -11.36 -0.24 -0.05
N LEU A 103 -11.74 -0.53 1.20
CA LEU A 103 -13.02 -1.17 1.51
C LEU A 103 -14.21 -0.27 1.13
N MET A 104 -14.18 1.01 1.51
CA MET A 104 -15.25 1.95 1.16
C MET A 104 -15.39 2.13 -0.36
N VAL A 105 -14.28 2.28 -1.09
CA VAL A 105 -14.31 2.33 -2.57
C VAL A 105 -14.96 1.08 -3.15
N LYS A 106 -14.63 -0.11 -2.61
CA LYS A 106 -15.22 -1.37 -3.05
C LYS A 106 -16.72 -1.42 -2.77
N GLU A 107 -17.16 -1.04 -1.57
CA GLU A 107 -18.57 -1.04 -1.18
C GLU A 107 -19.40 -0.07 -2.03
N THR A 108 -18.91 1.16 -2.22
CA THR A 108 -19.57 2.15 -3.08
C THR A 108 -19.63 1.68 -4.53
N ALA A 109 -18.57 1.06 -5.05
CA ALA A 109 -18.58 0.46 -6.38
C ALA A 109 -19.63 -0.66 -6.49
N GLN A 110 -19.76 -1.52 -5.48
CA GLN A 110 -20.78 -2.57 -5.45
C GLN A 110 -22.20 -1.99 -5.43
N LEU A 111 -22.43 -0.95 -4.63
CA LEU A 111 -23.72 -0.26 -4.60
C LEU A 111 -24.05 0.35 -5.96
N LEU A 112 -23.09 1.03 -6.60
CA LEU A 112 -23.24 1.58 -7.95
C LEU A 112 -23.58 0.49 -8.98
N GLN A 113 -22.90 -0.66 -8.93
CA GLN A 113 -23.18 -1.79 -9.80
C GLN A 113 -24.59 -2.34 -9.57
N SER A 114 -25.02 -2.52 -8.32
CA SER A 114 -26.37 -2.99 -8.00
C SER A 114 -27.46 -2.03 -8.48
N PHE A 115 -27.22 -0.72 -8.36
CA PHE A 115 -28.14 0.30 -8.83
C PHE A 115 -28.23 0.32 -10.36
N GLY A 116 -27.09 0.20 -11.05
CA GLY A 116 -27.05 0.08 -12.51
C GLY A 116 -27.78 -1.17 -13.03
N MET A 117 -27.65 -2.30 -12.33
CA MET A 117 -28.39 -3.53 -12.63
C MET A 117 -29.90 -3.35 -12.44
N GLU A 118 -30.34 -2.78 -11.31
CA GLU A 118 -31.75 -2.49 -11.05
C GLU A 118 -32.37 -1.60 -12.15
N LEU A 119 -31.61 -0.61 -12.65
CA LEU A 119 -32.05 0.27 -13.74
C LEU A 119 -32.12 -0.45 -15.10
N ALA A 120 -31.17 -1.34 -15.40
CA ALA A 120 -31.11 -2.05 -16.68
C ALA A 120 -32.18 -3.15 -16.81
N GLU A 121 -32.50 -3.83 -15.71
CA GLU A 121 -33.43 -4.96 -15.69
C GLU A 121 -34.90 -4.55 -15.47
N THR A 122 -35.20 -3.25 -15.45
CA THR A 122 -36.55 -2.81 -15.07
C THR A 122 -37.57 -3.06 -16.17
N GLN A 123 -38.62 -3.81 -15.84
CA GLN A 123 -39.91 -3.71 -16.52
C GLN A 123 -40.82 -2.78 -15.71
N LEU A 124 -41.37 -1.75 -16.37
CA LEU A 124 -42.30 -0.81 -15.73
C LEU A 124 -43.67 -1.50 -15.55
N PRO A 125 -44.28 -1.44 -14.35
CA PRO A 125 -45.63 -1.95 -14.15
C PRO A 125 -46.67 -1.10 -14.90
N ASP A 126 -47.78 -1.71 -15.32
CA ASP A 126 -48.86 -1.04 -16.07
C ASP A 126 -49.69 -0.04 -15.23
N GLU A 127 -49.59 -0.08 -13.89
CA GLU A 127 -50.33 0.80 -13.00
C GLU A 127 -49.58 2.12 -12.75
N THR A 128 -50.21 3.25 -13.10
CA THR A 128 -49.61 4.60 -12.97
C THR A 128 -49.12 4.92 -11.56
N TYR A 129 -49.87 4.52 -10.51
CA TYR A 129 -49.48 4.74 -9.11
C TYR A 129 -48.21 3.95 -8.72
N SER A 130 -48.03 2.75 -9.31
CA SER A 130 -46.86 1.90 -9.09
C SER A 130 -45.60 2.50 -9.74
N ILE A 131 -45.76 3.14 -10.90
CA ILE A 131 -44.66 3.85 -11.59
C ILE A 131 -44.17 5.04 -10.75
N GLU A 132 -45.07 5.88 -10.24
CA GLU A 132 -44.69 7.04 -9.41
C GLU A 132 -43.92 6.61 -8.16
N HIS A 133 -44.37 5.55 -7.49
CA HIS A 133 -43.68 5.01 -6.31
C HIS A 133 -42.27 4.52 -6.65
N ILE A 134 -42.10 3.78 -7.76
CA ILE A 134 -40.80 3.26 -8.20
C ILE A 134 -39.84 4.41 -8.56
N LEU A 135 -40.33 5.45 -9.25
CA LEU A 135 -39.52 6.62 -9.59
C LEU A 135 -39.08 7.39 -8.35
N ALA A 136 -39.96 7.56 -7.36
CA ALA A 136 -39.62 8.20 -6.09
C ALA A 136 -38.53 7.42 -5.33
N LEU A 137 -38.67 6.10 -5.23
CA LEU A 137 -37.68 5.23 -4.58
C LEU A 137 -36.31 5.30 -5.27
N ARG A 138 -36.29 5.25 -6.61
CA ARG A 138 -35.04 5.32 -7.40
C ARG A 138 -34.36 6.67 -7.29
N THR A 139 -35.15 7.73 -7.32
CA THR A 139 -34.64 9.09 -7.13
C THR A 139 -33.96 9.22 -5.77
N SER A 140 -34.57 8.67 -4.72
CA SER A 140 -33.97 8.61 -3.38
C SER A 140 -32.66 7.82 -3.36
N LYS A 141 -32.65 6.59 -3.91
CA LYS A 141 -31.44 5.76 -4.02
C LYS A 141 -30.31 6.45 -4.80
N TYR A 142 -30.65 7.13 -5.90
CA TYR A 142 -29.69 7.90 -6.68
C TYR A 142 -29.03 9.00 -5.86
N TYR A 143 -29.81 9.76 -5.09
CA TYR A 143 -29.26 10.81 -4.23
C TYR A 143 -28.35 10.24 -3.15
N GLN A 144 -28.73 9.12 -2.51
CA GLN A 144 -27.87 8.44 -1.54
C GLN A 144 -26.54 8.01 -2.17
N LEU A 145 -26.58 7.32 -3.32
CA LEU A 145 -25.38 6.87 -4.01
C LEU A 145 -24.47 8.03 -4.43
N LYS A 146 -25.06 9.16 -4.83
CA LYS A 146 -24.31 10.38 -5.15
C LYS A 146 -23.59 10.93 -3.91
N GLU A 147 -24.23 10.91 -2.75
CA GLU A 147 -23.62 11.32 -1.49
C GLU A 147 -22.47 10.38 -1.11
N ASP A 148 -22.68 9.06 -1.21
CA ASP A 148 -21.66 8.05 -0.90
C ASP A 148 -20.42 8.23 -1.79
N ILE A 149 -20.59 8.41 -3.10
CA ILE A 149 -19.48 8.68 -4.03
C ILE A 149 -18.75 9.98 -3.66
N THR A 150 -19.49 11.01 -3.26
CA THR A 150 -18.90 12.29 -2.85
C THR A 150 -18.09 12.13 -1.55
N ALA A 151 -18.59 11.36 -0.60
CA ALA A 151 -17.91 11.07 0.66
C ALA A 151 -16.61 10.29 0.42
N VAL A 152 -16.65 9.21 -0.36
CA VAL A 152 -15.47 8.44 -0.74
C VAL A 152 -14.46 9.32 -1.48
N THR A 153 -14.91 10.17 -2.40
CA THR A 153 -14.02 11.10 -3.11
C THR A 153 -13.33 12.07 -2.14
N LYS A 154 -14.06 12.59 -1.15
CA LYS A 154 -13.50 13.51 -0.14
C LYS A 154 -12.46 12.78 0.71
N GLU A 155 -12.76 11.58 1.16
CA GLU A 155 -11.83 10.78 1.95
C GLU A 155 -10.56 10.42 1.20
N GLY A 156 -10.68 10.00 -0.07
CA GLY A 156 -9.53 9.74 -0.92
C GLY A 156 -8.62 10.95 -1.10
N LYS A 157 -9.20 12.16 -1.22
CA LYS A 157 -8.42 13.41 -1.24
C LYS A 157 -7.70 13.69 0.07
N MET A 158 -8.38 13.50 1.20
CA MET A 158 -7.75 13.68 2.52
C MET A 158 -6.58 12.72 2.73
N LEU A 159 -6.72 11.46 2.32
CA LEU A 159 -5.64 10.48 2.39
C LEU A 159 -4.47 10.83 1.46
N LEU A 160 -4.77 11.30 0.25
CA LEU A 160 -3.73 11.75 -0.69
C LEU A 160 -2.94 12.94 -0.13
N CYS A 161 -3.64 13.95 0.43
CA CYS A 161 -2.98 15.08 1.09
C CYS A 161 -2.15 14.67 2.32
N SER A 162 -2.46 13.55 2.96
CA SER A 162 -1.63 13.00 4.05
C SER A 162 -0.39 12.25 3.54
N LEU A 163 -0.36 11.84 2.28
CA LEU A 163 0.77 11.14 1.66
C LEU A 163 1.74 12.11 0.99
N GLU A 164 1.22 13.19 0.43
CA GLU A 164 2.00 14.30 -0.08
C GLU A 164 2.54 15.07 1.13
N GLU A 165 3.81 14.86 1.48
CA GLU A 165 4.50 15.76 2.40
C GLU A 165 4.35 17.20 1.90
N PRO A 166 4.11 18.20 2.76
CA PRO A 166 4.24 19.57 2.33
C PRO A 166 5.66 19.73 1.82
N GLU A 167 5.84 20.18 0.58
CA GLU A 167 7.13 20.65 0.08
C GLU A 167 7.67 21.63 1.14
N ILE A 168 8.68 21.20 1.91
CA ILE A 168 9.45 22.09 2.78
C ILE A 168 10.37 22.90 1.84
N GLU A 169 9.78 23.62 0.89
CA GLU A 169 10.42 24.73 0.23
C GLU A 169 10.23 25.96 1.13
N GLY A 170 10.98 26.03 2.24
CA GLY A 170 10.99 27.27 3.03
C GLY A 170 11.56 27.26 4.45
N LEU A 171 11.75 26.11 5.11
CA LEU A 171 12.15 26.12 6.53
C LEU A 171 13.67 26.06 6.78
N GLU A 172 14.50 25.91 5.75
CA GLU A 172 15.97 25.88 5.92
C GLU A 172 16.60 27.28 6.08
N GLN A 173 15.91 28.36 5.68
CA GLN A 173 16.47 29.72 5.78
C GLN A 173 16.39 30.30 7.19
N ASP A 174 15.46 29.86 8.04
CA ASP A 174 15.28 30.43 9.39
C ASP A 174 16.23 29.80 10.42
N GLN A 175 16.59 28.52 10.27
CA GLN A 175 17.51 27.86 11.21
C GLN A 175 18.98 28.21 11.02
N GLN A 176 19.40 28.59 9.81
CA GLN A 176 20.77 29.08 9.58
C GLN A 176 20.97 30.52 10.08
N GLN A 177 19.92 31.33 10.15
CA GLN A 177 20.00 32.70 10.63
C GLN A 177 19.98 32.81 12.16
N GLU A 178 19.23 31.95 12.86
CA GLU A 178 19.32 31.86 14.34
C GLU A 178 20.69 31.35 14.79
N ARG A 179 21.22 30.31 14.13
CA ARG A 179 22.51 29.71 14.52
C ARG A 179 23.70 30.62 14.22
N SER A 180 23.56 31.57 13.27
CA SER A 180 24.57 32.60 13.00
C SER A 180 24.49 33.79 13.95
N SER A 181 23.39 33.98 14.69
CA SER A 181 23.25 35.14 15.60
C SER A 181 23.88 34.87 16.98
N ASP A 182 23.98 33.60 17.38
CA ASP A 182 24.46 33.22 18.71
C ASP A 182 25.99 33.32 18.91
N TRP A 183 26.80 33.35 17.84
CA TRP A 183 28.28 33.42 17.98
C TRP A 183 28.83 34.85 18.08
N GLU A 184 28.03 35.88 17.82
CA GLU A 184 28.50 37.28 17.84
C GLU A 184 28.43 37.95 19.23
N THR A 185 27.81 37.32 20.24
CA THR A 185 27.56 37.97 21.55
C THR A 185 28.63 37.68 22.64
N VAL A 186 29.67 36.89 22.36
CA VAL A 186 30.71 36.54 23.35
C VAL A 186 32.07 37.11 22.97
N HIS A 187 32.17 38.39 22.60
CA HIS A 187 33.42 39.15 22.69
C HIS A 187 33.15 40.67 22.76
N ARG A 188 32.97 41.19 23.99
CA ARG A 188 33.29 42.58 24.32
C ARG A 188 33.67 42.72 25.79
#